data_AF-A0A6G0TBX1-F1
#
_entry.id   AF-A0A6G0TBX1-F1
#
_cell.length_a   1.000
_cell.length_b   1.000
_cell.length_c   1.000
_cell.angle_alpha   90.00
_cell.angle_beta   90.00
_cell.angle_gamma   90.00
#
_symmetry.space_group_name_H-M   'P 1'
#
loop_
_entity.id
_entity.type
_entity.pdbx_description
1 polymer ?
#
loop_
_entity_poly.entity_id
_entity_poly.type
_entity_poly.pdbx_seq_one_letter_code
_entity_poly.pdbx_strand_id
1 'polypeptide(L)'
;MDANGEVLGELIKAKENIKQKYSELKHGKAEIHSLVSDTLSPIIEPLNDLKGYKPLQVQPTSAPPTQEADDYQDFEITDWFKSYDIDKTYGPKINTNGNMYLGKKEIKLVDNTLTIEDSSYPITPGLGNLIFSKSPKLYTSNDLKTYKSILNKTSAHLTADGSKIKKGGNKYTDIIQNLFPSGSGLSVKLQKHNLVYWNDPNELVDRLRLLLASKAAGNTGVSNEILSIFEELREAGLIKRIPNV
;
A
#
# COMPACT_ATOMS: atom_id res chain seq x y z
N MET A 1 -21.76 37.61 10.84
CA MET A 1 -22.10 36.47 9.95
C MET A 1 -21.13 36.59 8.81
N ASP A 2 -20.02 35.87 8.93
CA ASP A 2 -18.75 36.36 8.40
C ASP A 2 -18.45 35.68 7.06
N ALA A 3 -18.85 36.36 5.98
CA ALA A 3 -18.68 35.95 4.59
C ALA A 3 -17.23 35.52 4.22
N ASN A 4 -16.23 35.97 4.99
CA ASN A 4 -14.83 35.60 4.78
C ASN A 4 -14.50 34.15 5.16
N GLY A 5 -15.24 33.54 6.10
CA GLY A 5 -15.01 32.15 6.51
C GLY A 5 -15.53 31.14 5.48
N GLU A 6 -16.62 31.49 4.78
CA GLU A 6 -17.23 30.66 3.75
C GLU A 6 -16.35 30.58 2.50
N VAL A 7 -15.84 31.74 2.04
CA VAL A 7 -14.89 31.83 0.92
C VAL A 7 -13.60 31.03 1.19
N LEU A 8 -13.10 31.07 2.42
CA LEU A 8 -11.93 30.28 2.81
C LEU A 8 -12.21 28.77 2.78
N GLY A 9 -13.40 28.36 3.23
CA GLY A 9 -13.86 26.98 3.16
C GLY A 9 -13.96 26.45 1.74
N GLU A 10 -14.51 27.25 0.82
CA GLU A 10 -14.59 26.91 -0.60
C GLU A 10 -13.20 26.77 -1.25
N LEU A 11 -12.26 27.66 -0.90
CA LEU A 11 -10.89 27.60 -1.42
C LEU A 11 -10.14 26.34 -0.94
N ILE A 12 -10.34 25.95 0.32
CA ILE A 12 -9.75 24.71 0.87
C ILE A 12 -10.33 23.49 0.16
N LYS A 13 -11.66 23.46 -0.06
CA LYS A 13 -12.35 22.38 -0.78
C LYS A 13 -11.88 22.28 -2.23
N ALA A 14 -11.74 23.40 -2.92
CA ALA A 14 -11.23 23.45 -4.29
C ALA A 14 -9.79 22.92 -4.38
N LYS A 15 -8.92 23.32 -3.44
CA LYS A 15 -7.53 22.84 -3.37
C LYS A 15 -7.45 21.32 -3.17
N GLU A 16 -8.25 20.76 -2.27
CA GLU A 16 -8.23 19.31 -2.02
C GLU A 16 -8.75 18.54 -3.24
N ASN A 17 -9.81 19.04 -3.90
CA ASN A 17 -10.33 18.46 -5.15
C ASN A 17 -9.27 18.46 -6.26
N ILE A 18 -8.53 19.56 -6.44
CA ILE A 18 -7.46 19.64 -7.45
C ILE A 18 -6.34 18.65 -7.15
N LYS A 19 -5.91 18.56 -5.89
CA LYS A 19 -4.88 17.63 -5.44
C LYS A 19 -5.30 16.18 -5.63
N GLN A 20 -6.56 15.85 -5.31
CA GLN A 20 -7.13 14.54 -5.52
C GLN A 20 -7.15 14.18 -7.02
N LYS A 21 -7.67 15.07 -7.87
CA LYS A 21 -7.72 14.87 -9.33
C LYS A 21 -6.33 14.73 -9.94
N TYR A 22 -5.36 15.52 -9.49
CA TYR A 22 -3.95 15.38 -9.90
C TYR A 22 -3.38 14.01 -9.51
N SER A 23 -3.69 13.53 -8.29
CA SER A 23 -3.26 12.21 -7.85
C SER A 23 -3.90 11.09 -8.67
N GLU A 24 -5.16 11.22 -9.05
CA GLU A 24 -5.88 10.25 -9.89
C GLU A 24 -5.29 10.18 -11.30
N LEU A 25 -4.96 11.34 -11.88
CA LEU A 25 -4.29 11.43 -13.18
C LEU A 25 -2.86 10.86 -13.13
N LYS A 26 -2.07 11.24 -12.12
CA LYS A 26 -0.68 10.78 -11.96
C LYS A 26 -0.56 9.26 -11.84
N HIS A 27 -1.55 8.61 -11.25
CA HIS A 27 -1.57 7.16 -11.04
C HIS A 27 -2.45 6.41 -12.05
N GLY A 28 -2.91 7.08 -13.13
CA GLY A 28 -3.74 6.46 -14.18
C GLY A 28 -5.12 5.98 -13.70
N LYS A 29 -5.57 6.41 -12.52
CA LYS A 29 -6.85 5.98 -11.93
C LYS A 29 -8.05 6.62 -12.61
N ALA A 30 -7.89 7.84 -13.14
CA ALA A 30 -8.96 8.56 -13.81
C ALA A 30 -9.43 7.86 -15.10
N GLU A 31 -8.49 7.33 -15.90
CA GLU A 31 -8.81 6.59 -17.13
C GLU A 31 -9.50 5.26 -16.83
N ILE A 32 -9.05 4.55 -15.79
CA ILE A 32 -9.68 3.31 -15.33
C ILE A 32 -11.12 3.58 -14.86
N HIS A 33 -11.35 4.65 -14.10
CA HIS A 33 -12.69 4.99 -13.63
C HIS A 33 -13.62 5.37 -14.78
N SER A 34 -13.16 6.16 -15.76
CA SER A 34 -13.93 6.48 -16.97
C SER A 34 -14.27 5.21 -17.74
N LEU A 35 -13.29 4.34 -18.00
CA LEU A 35 -13.49 3.11 -18.75
C LEU A 35 -14.44 2.13 -18.06
N VAL A 36 -14.31 1.98 -16.74
CA VAL A 36 -15.19 1.14 -15.92
C VAL A 36 -16.62 1.70 -15.90
N SER A 37 -16.77 3.01 -15.70
CA SER A 37 -18.08 3.66 -15.74
C SER A 37 -18.73 3.50 -17.11
N ASP A 38 -18.03 3.83 -18.19
CA ASP A 38 -18.62 3.84 -19.53
C ASP A 38 -18.95 2.43 -20.04
N THR A 39 -18.14 1.43 -19.67
CA THR A 39 -18.30 0.06 -20.18
C THR A 39 -19.21 -0.80 -19.29
N LEU A 40 -19.18 -0.59 -17.97
CA LEU A 40 -19.81 -1.52 -17.02
C LEU A 40 -21.06 -0.97 -16.35
N SER A 41 -21.37 0.33 -16.44
CA SER A 41 -22.63 0.89 -15.90
C SER A 41 -23.89 0.15 -16.39
N PRO A 42 -24.02 -0.23 -17.69
CA PRO A 42 -25.20 -0.95 -18.18
C PRO A 42 -25.43 -2.32 -17.53
N ILE A 43 -24.41 -2.87 -16.86
CA ILE A 43 -24.45 -4.18 -16.21
C ILE A 43 -24.53 -4.01 -14.68
N ILE A 44 -23.79 -3.06 -14.12
CA ILE A 44 -23.73 -2.82 -12.67
C ILE A 44 -25.05 -2.24 -12.14
N GLU A 45 -25.69 -1.34 -12.89
CA GLU A 45 -26.95 -0.71 -12.47
C GLU A 45 -28.09 -1.73 -12.33
N PRO A 46 -28.43 -2.56 -13.35
CA PRO A 46 -29.48 -3.58 -13.20
C PRO A 46 -29.22 -4.59 -12.08
N LEU A 47 -27.95 -4.92 -11.80
CA LEU A 47 -27.58 -5.87 -10.75
C LEU A 47 -27.76 -5.30 -9.34
N ASN A 48 -27.61 -3.99 -9.15
CA ASN A 48 -27.88 -3.36 -7.87
C ASN A 48 -29.38 -3.37 -7.53
N ASP A 49 -30.25 -3.32 -8.53
CA ASP A 49 -31.70 -3.34 -8.37
C ASP A 49 -32.24 -4.72 -7.95
N LEU A 50 -31.47 -5.79 -8.16
CA LEU A 50 -31.85 -7.16 -7.79
C LEU A 50 -31.62 -7.51 -6.31
N LYS A 51 -31.04 -6.61 -5.51
CA LYS A 51 -30.77 -6.82 -4.07
C LYS A 51 -32.02 -7.07 -3.21
N GLY A 52 -33.23 -6.97 -3.77
CA GLY A 52 -34.52 -7.18 -3.09
C GLY A 52 -35.20 -8.55 -3.28
N TYR A 53 -34.64 -9.49 -4.05
CA TYR A 53 -35.33 -10.77 -4.31
C TYR A 53 -35.14 -11.79 -3.17
N LYS A 54 -36.26 -12.24 -2.56
CA LYS A 54 -36.32 -13.44 -1.71
C LYS A 54 -36.72 -14.66 -2.55
N PRO A 55 -35.97 -15.77 -2.53
CA PRO A 55 -36.33 -16.95 -3.31
C PRO A 55 -37.53 -17.70 -2.71
N LEU A 56 -38.42 -18.20 -3.58
CA LEU A 56 -39.56 -19.06 -3.27
C LEU A 56 -39.09 -20.47 -2.86
N GLN A 57 -39.66 -21.02 -1.79
CA GLN A 57 -39.40 -22.38 -1.33
C GLN A 57 -40.12 -23.42 -2.20
N VAL A 58 -39.41 -24.46 -2.64
CA VAL A 58 -40.00 -25.65 -3.29
C VAL A 58 -39.54 -26.91 -2.55
N GLN A 59 -40.49 -27.79 -2.20
CA GLN A 59 -40.28 -29.08 -1.54
C GLN A 59 -39.87 -30.21 -2.52
N PRO A 60 -39.24 -31.31 -2.04
CA PRO A 60 -38.38 -32.18 -2.86
C PRO A 60 -39.04 -33.49 -3.34
N THR A 61 -38.69 -33.94 -4.57
CA THR A 61 -38.86 -35.34 -5.00
C THR A 61 -37.70 -35.83 -5.88
N SER A 62 -36.86 -36.69 -5.28
CA SER A 62 -35.96 -37.76 -5.79
C SER A 62 -34.89 -37.57 -6.90
N ALA A 63 -33.63 -37.46 -6.43
CA ALA A 63 -32.28 -37.94 -6.89
C ALA A 63 -31.59 -37.37 -8.17
N PRO A 64 -30.23 -37.24 -8.27
CA PRO A 64 -29.09 -37.61 -7.38
C PRO A 64 -28.06 -36.44 -7.09
N PRO A 65 -26.77 -36.69 -6.78
CA PRO A 65 -26.05 -36.39 -5.52
C PRO A 65 -25.56 -34.93 -5.32
N THR A 66 -25.51 -34.52 -4.05
CA THR A 66 -25.19 -33.17 -3.56
C THR A 66 -23.80 -32.67 -3.96
N GLN A 67 -23.77 -31.71 -4.87
CA GLN A 67 -22.69 -30.75 -5.07
C GLN A 67 -23.11 -29.43 -4.43
N GLU A 68 -22.42 -28.99 -3.37
CA GLU A 68 -22.43 -27.59 -2.95
C GLU A 68 -21.20 -26.93 -3.60
N ALA A 69 -21.42 -26.29 -4.74
CA ALA A 69 -20.42 -25.48 -5.43
C ALA A 69 -20.83 -24.01 -5.27
N ASP A 70 -20.14 -23.32 -4.37
CA ASP A 70 -20.04 -21.86 -4.41
C ASP A 70 -19.54 -21.47 -5.81
N ASP A 71 -20.27 -20.59 -6.49
CA ASP A 71 -20.00 -20.11 -7.85
C ASP A 71 -18.75 -19.22 -7.87
N TYR A 72 -17.59 -19.84 -7.69
CA TYR A 72 -16.32 -19.30 -8.12
C TYR A 72 -16.17 -19.64 -9.60
N GLN A 73 -16.40 -18.65 -10.46
CA GLN A 73 -15.93 -18.68 -11.85
C GLN A 73 -14.47 -19.15 -11.85
N ASP A 74 -14.25 -20.33 -12.43
CA ASP A 74 -12.95 -20.95 -12.56
C ASP A 74 -12.09 -20.06 -13.46
N PHE A 75 -11.28 -19.19 -12.85
CA PHE A 75 -10.32 -18.38 -13.58
C PHE A 75 -9.32 -19.34 -14.21
N GLU A 76 -9.44 -19.57 -15.52
CA GLU A 76 -8.46 -20.34 -16.24
C GLU A 76 -7.08 -19.69 -16.08
N ILE A 77 -6.10 -20.51 -15.74
CA ILE A 77 -4.67 -20.14 -15.68
C ILE A 77 -4.22 -19.28 -16.87
N THR A 78 -4.79 -19.53 -18.05
CA THR A 78 -4.47 -18.86 -19.31
C THR A 78 -4.72 -17.35 -19.26
N ASP A 79 -5.64 -16.87 -18.42
CA ASP A 79 -5.98 -15.46 -18.31
C ASP A 79 -5.01 -14.66 -17.43
N TRP A 80 -4.33 -15.30 -16.46
CA TRP A 80 -3.27 -14.62 -15.69
C TRP A 80 -2.07 -14.24 -16.56
N PHE A 81 -1.77 -15.04 -17.60
CA PHE A 81 -0.69 -14.75 -18.54
C PHE A 81 -1.06 -13.71 -19.61
N LYS A 82 -2.34 -13.42 -19.80
CA LYS A 82 -2.82 -12.38 -20.74
C LYS A 82 -2.92 -11.00 -20.11
N SER A 83 -2.79 -10.91 -18.78
CA SER A 83 -2.72 -9.64 -18.05
C SER A 83 -1.49 -8.82 -18.49
N TYR A 84 -1.68 -7.55 -18.83
CA TYR A 84 -0.61 -6.66 -19.30
C TYR A 84 0.47 -6.32 -18.24
N ASP A 85 0.28 -6.67 -16.95
CA ASP A 85 1.18 -6.28 -15.85
C ASP A 85 1.81 -7.47 -15.11
N ILE A 86 2.44 -8.39 -15.86
CA ILE A 86 3.19 -9.53 -15.29
C ILE A 86 4.43 -9.04 -14.54
N ASP A 87 4.67 -9.61 -13.36
CA ASP A 87 5.80 -9.28 -12.51
C ASP A 87 7.13 -9.84 -13.07
N LYS A 88 7.95 -8.95 -13.61
CA LYS A 88 9.29 -9.30 -14.12
C LYS A 88 10.34 -9.53 -13.02
N THR A 89 10.07 -9.08 -11.79
CA THR A 89 11.04 -9.07 -10.67
C THR A 89 10.87 -10.29 -9.77
N TYR A 90 9.65 -10.54 -9.30
CA TYR A 90 9.32 -11.65 -8.40
C TYR A 90 8.38 -12.68 -9.01
N GLY A 91 7.89 -12.45 -10.23
CA GLY A 91 7.02 -13.38 -10.92
C GLY A 91 7.79 -14.48 -11.68
N PRO A 92 7.06 -15.48 -12.20
CA PRO A 92 7.62 -16.55 -13.00
C PRO A 92 8.26 -16.06 -14.31
N LYS A 93 9.26 -16.81 -14.77
CA LYS A 93 9.98 -16.57 -16.02
C LYS A 93 9.98 -17.82 -16.86
N ILE A 94 9.85 -17.65 -18.18
CA ILE A 94 9.89 -18.76 -19.14
C ILE A 94 11.25 -18.71 -19.84
N ASN A 95 11.97 -19.83 -19.85
CA ASN A 95 13.21 -19.97 -20.59
C ASN A 95 12.94 -20.30 -22.07
N THR A 96 13.96 -20.23 -22.92
CA THR A 96 13.86 -20.56 -24.36
C THR A 96 13.31 -21.96 -24.65
N ASN A 97 13.46 -22.89 -23.70
CA ASN A 97 12.99 -24.28 -23.83
C ASN A 97 11.51 -24.45 -23.45
N GLY A 98 10.80 -23.37 -23.08
CA GLY A 98 9.41 -23.41 -22.64
C GLY A 98 9.23 -23.74 -21.15
N ASN A 99 10.29 -24.15 -20.45
CA ASN A 99 10.23 -24.42 -19.01
C ASN A 99 10.06 -23.13 -18.20
N MET A 100 9.17 -23.19 -17.20
CA MET A 100 8.83 -22.07 -16.34
C MET A 100 9.56 -22.16 -14.99
N TYR A 101 10.14 -21.06 -14.56
CA TYR A 101 10.90 -20.95 -13.32
C TYR A 101 10.36 -19.82 -12.45
N LEU A 102 10.29 -20.07 -11.15
CA LEU A 102 10.10 -19.05 -10.14
C LEU A 102 11.37 -19.00 -9.29
N GLY A 103 12.05 -17.86 -9.29
CA GLY A 103 13.34 -17.73 -8.62
C GLY A 103 14.38 -18.71 -9.18
N LYS A 104 14.86 -19.62 -8.34
CA LYS A 104 15.86 -20.66 -8.68
C LYS A 104 15.25 -22.03 -8.95
N LYS A 105 13.93 -22.18 -8.87
CA LYS A 105 13.25 -23.49 -8.97
C LYS A 105 12.33 -23.51 -10.19
N GLU A 106 12.27 -24.67 -10.83
CA GLU A 106 11.30 -24.95 -11.89
C GLU A 106 9.91 -25.10 -11.26
N ILE A 107 8.89 -24.58 -11.93
CA ILE A 107 7.50 -24.68 -11.49
C ILE A 107 6.65 -25.28 -12.61
N LYS A 108 5.66 -26.09 -12.22
CA LYS A 108 4.67 -26.67 -13.13
C LYS A 108 3.28 -26.22 -12.74
N LEU A 109 2.49 -25.96 -13.75
CA LEU A 109 1.13 -25.44 -13.59
C LEU A 109 0.19 -26.42 -14.27
N VAL A 110 -0.51 -27.22 -13.48
CA VAL A 110 -1.40 -28.28 -13.96
C VAL A 110 -2.67 -28.20 -13.13
N ASP A 111 -3.83 -28.15 -13.78
CA ASP A 111 -5.17 -28.18 -13.13
C ASP A 111 -5.30 -27.21 -11.94
N ASN A 112 -5.06 -25.91 -12.20
CA ASN A 112 -5.05 -24.85 -11.18
C ASN A 112 -4.14 -25.11 -9.97
N THR A 113 -3.17 -26.02 -10.10
CA THR A 113 -2.24 -26.37 -9.05
C THR A 113 -0.82 -26.03 -9.47
N LEU A 114 -0.14 -25.26 -8.62
CA LEU A 114 1.27 -24.94 -8.74
C LEU A 114 2.09 -26.01 -8.05
N THR A 115 2.87 -26.76 -8.82
CA THR A 115 3.79 -27.76 -8.30
C THR A 115 5.22 -27.24 -8.34
N ILE A 116 5.87 -27.26 -7.18
CA ILE A 116 7.25 -26.84 -6.96
C ILE A 116 7.95 -28.01 -6.25
N GLU A 117 8.78 -28.73 -7.00
CA GLU A 117 9.38 -29.99 -6.53
C GLU A 117 8.30 -30.96 -6.01
N ASP A 118 8.35 -31.33 -4.73
CA ASP A 118 7.40 -32.25 -4.08
C ASP A 118 6.21 -31.54 -3.43
N SER A 119 6.07 -30.22 -3.60
CA SER A 119 5.01 -29.42 -2.98
C SER A 119 4.02 -28.91 -4.02
N SER A 120 2.74 -29.20 -3.81
CA SER A 120 1.64 -28.65 -4.60
C SER A 120 0.86 -27.60 -3.83
N TYR A 121 0.50 -26.52 -4.52
CA TYR A 121 -0.26 -25.40 -4.00
C TYR A 121 -1.48 -25.14 -4.90
N PRO A 122 -2.71 -25.20 -4.38
CA PRO A 122 -3.87 -24.79 -5.15
C PRO A 122 -3.79 -23.28 -5.42
N ILE A 123 -3.93 -22.89 -6.68
CA ILE A 123 -3.92 -21.49 -7.09
C ILE A 123 -5.32 -20.92 -6.86
N THR A 124 -5.45 -20.19 -5.76
CA THR A 124 -6.58 -19.30 -5.56
C THR A 124 -6.40 -18.04 -6.42
N PRO A 125 -7.47 -17.30 -6.74
CA PRO A 125 -7.36 -16.02 -7.44
C PRO A 125 -6.41 -15.03 -6.74
N GLY A 126 -6.41 -15.03 -5.40
CA GLY A 126 -5.52 -14.18 -4.61
C GLY A 126 -4.06 -14.60 -4.68
N LEU A 127 -3.79 -15.92 -4.63
CA LEU A 127 -2.44 -16.46 -4.75
C LEU A 127 -1.89 -16.25 -6.17
N GLY A 128 -2.71 -16.47 -7.20
CA GLY A 128 -2.36 -16.18 -8.59
C GLY A 128 -2.00 -14.70 -8.77
N ASN A 129 -2.80 -13.79 -8.21
CA ASN A 129 -2.51 -12.35 -8.22
C ASN A 129 -1.14 -12.05 -7.58
N LEU A 130 -0.85 -12.65 -6.41
CA LEU A 130 0.44 -12.51 -5.73
C LEU A 130 1.62 -13.09 -6.52
N ILE A 131 1.44 -14.17 -7.27
CA ILE A 131 2.53 -14.83 -7.99
C ILE A 131 2.82 -14.12 -9.32
N PHE A 132 1.78 -13.85 -10.11
CA PHE A 132 1.94 -13.41 -11.50
C PHE A 132 1.89 -11.89 -11.66
N SER A 133 1.14 -11.17 -10.82
CA SER A 133 0.93 -9.72 -11.01
C SER A 133 2.07 -8.89 -10.40
N LYS A 134 2.45 -7.82 -11.10
CA LYS A 134 3.43 -6.83 -10.64
C LYS A 134 2.90 -5.98 -9.49
N SER A 135 1.61 -5.67 -9.51
CA SER A 135 0.95 -4.79 -8.52
C SER A 135 -0.27 -5.48 -7.92
N PRO A 136 -0.08 -6.52 -7.10
CA PRO A 136 -1.19 -7.31 -6.57
C PRO A 136 -2.03 -6.51 -5.57
N LYS A 137 -3.35 -6.59 -5.70
CA LYS A 137 -4.32 -5.83 -4.88
C LYS A 137 -5.38 -6.71 -4.23
N LEU A 138 -5.64 -7.89 -4.80
CA LEU A 138 -6.71 -8.78 -4.38
C LEU A 138 -6.09 -10.07 -3.88
N TYR A 139 -5.95 -10.21 -2.56
CA TYR A 139 -5.45 -11.42 -1.91
C TYR A 139 -5.88 -11.46 -0.44
N THR A 140 -5.97 -12.67 0.12
CA THR A 140 -6.28 -12.89 1.53
C THR A 140 -5.01 -13.05 2.36
N SER A 141 -5.14 -12.98 3.69
CA SER A 141 -4.05 -13.28 4.63
C SER A 141 -3.54 -14.72 4.49
N ASN A 142 -4.38 -15.67 4.06
CA ASN A 142 -3.97 -17.05 3.83
C ASN A 142 -3.11 -17.16 2.57
N ASP A 143 -3.52 -16.51 1.48
CA ASP A 143 -2.74 -16.45 0.23
C ASP A 143 -1.35 -15.85 0.49
N LEU A 144 -1.28 -14.81 1.33
CA LEU A 144 -0.03 -14.17 1.72
C LEU A 144 0.91 -15.12 2.48
N LYS A 145 0.39 -15.94 3.39
CA LYS A 145 1.17 -16.97 4.11
C LYS A 145 1.70 -18.02 3.15
N THR A 146 0.85 -18.53 2.26
CA THR A 146 1.23 -19.49 1.23
C THR A 146 2.28 -18.92 0.28
N TYR A 147 2.10 -17.68 -0.16
CA TYR A 147 3.05 -16.97 -1.00
C TYR A 147 4.40 -16.82 -0.32
N LYS A 148 4.46 -16.49 0.98
CA LYS A 148 5.70 -16.45 1.75
C LYS A 148 6.42 -17.81 1.75
N SER A 149 5.69 -18.91 1.91
CA SER A 149 6.26 -20.26 1.84
C SER A 149 6.82 -20.58 0.46
N ILE A 150 6.12 -20.20 -0.60
CA ILE A 150 6.58 -20.35 -1.99
C ILE A 150 7.87 -19.52 -2.23
N LEU A 151 7.90 -18.27 -1.78
CA LEU A 151 9.07 -17.39 -1.90
C LEU A 151 10.31 -17.94 -1.18
N ASN A 152 10.13 -18.59 -0.04
CA ASN A 152 11.21 -19.26 0.68
C ASN A 152 11.75 -20.46 -0.09
N LYS A 153 10.86 -21.34 -0.59
CA LYS A 153 11.27 -22.53 -1.36
C LYS A 153 11.97 -22.18 -2.67
N THR A 154 11.45 -21.18 -3.37
CA THR A 154 11.95 -20.77 -4.69
C THR A 154 13.10 -19.78 -4.63
N SER A 155 13.33 -19.16 -3.46
CA SER A 155 14.27 -18.04 -3.30
C SER A 155 14.00 -16.87 -4.27
N ALA A 156 12.77 -16.72 -4.77
CA ALA A 156 12.44 -15.69 -5.76
C ALA A 156 12.63 -14.26 -5.22
N HIS A 157 12.45 -14.07 -3.91
CA HIS A 157 12.65 -12.81 -3.21
C HIS A 157 14.12 -12.40 -3.02
N LEU A 158 15.06 -13.34 -3.22
CA LEU A 158 16.49 -13.11 -3.00
C LEU A 158 17.20 -12.71 -4.29
N THR A 159 18.31 -11.99 -4.12
CA THR A 159 19.30 -11.66 -5.17
C THR A 159 19.95 -12.93 -5.73
N ALA A 160 20.66 -12.82 -6.86
CA ALA A 160 21.32 -13.97 -7.51
C ALA A 160 22.23 -14.74 -6.53
N ASP A 161 22.99 -13.98 -5.73
CA ASP A 161 23.89 -14.49 -4.69
C ASP A 161 23.16 -15.12 -3.49
N GLY A 162 21.84 -14.94 -3.38
CA GLY A 162 21.02 -15.47 -2.29
C GLY A 162 21.17 -14.75 -0.94
N SER A 163 22.00 -13.71 -0.86
CA SER A 163 22.36 -13.08 0.42
C SER A 163 21.41 -11.96 0.86
N LYS A 164 20.81 -11.25 -0.10
CA LYS A 164 19.97 -10.06 0.16
C LYS A 164 18.63 -10.18 -0.54
N ILE A 165 17.60 -9.56 0.04
CA ILE A 165 16.28 -9.39 -0.59
C ILE A 165 16.40 -8.39 -1.75
N LYS A 166 15.81 -8.72 -2.89
CA LYS A 166 15.70 -7.80 -4.03
C LYS A 166 14.87 -6.58 -3.63
N LYS A 167 15.29 -5.39 -4.06
CA LYS A 167 14.59 -4.12 -3.77
C LYS A 167 13.97 -3.51 -5.03
N GLY A 168 13.24 -4.32 -5.80
CA GLY A 168 12.67 -3.90 -7.08
C GLY A 168 11.14 -3.71 -7.01
N GLY A 169 10.63 -2.62 -7.59
CA GLY A 169 9.20 -2.40 -7.84
C GLY A 169 8.34 -2.15 -6.60
N ASN A 170 7.07 -1.76 -6.82
CA ASN A 170 6.11 -1.48 -5.75
C ASN A 170 5.81 -2.72 -4.90
N LYS A 171 5.89 -3.92 -5.49
CA LYS A 171 5.74 -5.17 -4.75
C LYS A 171 6.75 -5.32 -3.62
N TYR A 172 7.97 -4.77 -3.79
CA TYR A 172 8.95 -4.74 -2.71
C TYR A 172 8.42 -3.94 -1.51
N THR A 173 7.97 -2.70 -1.76
CA THR A 173 7.52 -1.78 -0.71
C THR A 173 6.24 -2.25 -0.04
N ASP A 174 5.32 -2.81 -0.81
CA ASP A 174 3.97 -3.08 -0.32
C ASP A 174 3.90 -4.46 0.35
N ILE A 175 4.67 -5.43 -0.15
CA ILE A 175 4.53 -6.84 0.22
C ILE A 175 5.85 -7.45 0.68
N ILE A 176 6.88 -7.49 -0.17
CA ILE A 176 8.07 -8.32 0.10
C ILE A 176 8.82 -7.83 1.34
N GLN A 177 9.01 -6.53 1.53
CA GLN A 177 9.71 -5.99 2.71
C GLN A 177 8.98 -6.29 4.02
N ASN A 178 7.64 -6.36 3.97
CA ASN A 178 6.80 -6.64 5.14
C ASN A 178 6.78 -8.14 5.47
N LEU A 179 6.88 -9.01 4.46
CA LEU A 179 7.00 -10.45 4.64
C LEU A 179 8.35 -10.88 5.20
N PHE A 180 9.39 -10.13 4.85
CA PHE A 180 10.78 -10.38 5.21
C PHE A 180 11.40 -9.12 5.82
N PRO A 181 10.96 -8.72 7.03
CA PRO A 181 11.50 -7.54 7.69
C PRO A 181 13.00 -7.75 7.90
N SER A 182 13.80 -6.99 7.17
CA SER A 182 15.23 -6.94 7.42
C SER A 182 15.43 -6.10 8.67
N GLY A 183 16.12 -6.62 9.68
CA GLY A 183 16.45 -5.94 10.93
C GLY A 183 17.41 -4.75 10.77
N SER A 184 17.31 -3.98 9.68
CA SER A 184 17.87 -2.64 9.68
C SER A 184 17.02 -1.84 10.65
N GLY A 185 17.53 -1.69 11.87
CA GLY A 185 16.89 -0.90 12.93
C GLY A 185 16.36 0.43 12.39
N LEU A 186 15.36 0.97 13.11
CA LEU A 186 14.76 2.26 12.80
C LEU A 186 15.84 3.28 12.38
N SER A 187 15.86 3.64 11.09
CA SER A 187 16.67 4.75 10.60
C SER A 187 15.98 6.05 11.01
N VAL A 188 15.94 6.32 12.32
CA VAL A 188 15.61 7.64 12.81
C VAL A 188 16.82 8.51 12.48
N LYS A 189 16.63 9.50 11.61
CA LYS A 189 17.53 10.66 11.59
C LYS A 189 17.37 11.32 12.95
N LEU A 190 18.23 10.95 13.91
CA LEU A 190 18.30 11.66 15.17
C LEU A 190 18.82 13.04 14.81
N GLN A 191 17.92 14.02 14.74
CA GLN A 191 18.31 15.41 14.72
C GLN A 191 19.12 15.60 16.01
N LYS A 192 20.43 15.82 15.84
CA LYS A 192 21.35 16.08 16.94
C LYS A 192 20.99 17.49 17.44
N HIS A 193 19.95 17.56 18.26
CA HIS A 193 19.66 18.73 19.03
C HIS A 193 20.86 18.87 19.98
N ASN A 194 21.64 19.93 19.81
CA ASN A 194 22.60 20.29 20.83
C ASN A 194 21.77 20.61 22.06
N LEU A 195 21.75 19.70 23.04
CA LEU A 195 21.16 19.95 24.35
C LEU A 195 22.03 21.02 25.01
N VAL A 196 21.73 22.28 24.72
CA VAL A 196 22.28 23.42 25.45
C VAL A 196 21.42 23.53 26.70
N TYR A 197 22.02 23.23 27.85
CA TYR A 197 21.34 23.33 29.13
C TYR A 197 21.43 24.78 29.61
N TRP A 198 20.32 25.51 29.51
CA TRP A 198 20.24 26.91 29.91
C TRP A 198 19.88 27.00 31.40
N ASN A 199 20.78 27.58 32.20
CA ASN A 199 20.61 27.70 33.65
C ASN A 199 19.91 29.00 34.08
N ASP A 200 19.81 29.99 33.20
CA ASP A 200 19.17 31.28 33.45
C ASP A 200 18.07 31.57 32.42
N PRO A 201 16.82 31.79 32.84
CA PRO A 201 15.74 32.24 31.98
C PRO A 201 16.05 33.49 31.13
N ASN A 202 16.90 34.39 31.60
CA ASN A 202 17.26 35.60 30.84
C ASN A 202 18.06 35.25 29.58
N GLU A 203 18.95 34.26 29.66
CA GLU A 203 19.73 33.78 28.51
C GLU A 203 18.84 33.19 27.41
N LEU A 204 17.77 32.48 27.81
CA LEU A 204 16.76 31.96 26.89
C LEU A 204 16.01 33.08 26.16
N VAL A 205 15.65 34.14 26.88
CA VAL A 205 14.95 35.30 26.30
C VAL A 205 15.85 36.07 25.33
N ASP A 206 17.12 36.28 25.67
CA ASP A 206 18.09 36.94 24.80
C ASP A 206 18.37 36.12 23.53
N ARG A 207 18.52 34.80 23.68
CA ARG A 207 18.68 33.87 22.56
C ARG A 207 17.43 33.86 21.67
N LEU A 208 16.24 33.81 22.26
CA LEU A 208 14.97 33.88 21.52
C LEU A 208 14.85 35.18 20.72
N ARG A 209 15.21 36.32 21.32
CA ARG A 209 15.22 37.62 20.65
C ARG A 209 16.13 37.62 19.43
N LEU A 210 17.33 37.06 19.55
CA LEU A 210 18.28 36.92 18.43
C LEU A 210 17.73 36.02 17.32
N LEU A 211 17.11 34.89 17.67
CA LEU A 211 16.53 33.96 16.69
C LEU A 211 15.32 34.56 15.97
N LEU A 212 14.46 35.31 16.67
CA LEU A 212 13.34 36.03 16.06
C LEU A 212 13.83 37.09 15.07
N ALA A 213 14.90 37.82 15.39
CA ALA A 213 15.55 38.75 14.47
C ALA A 213 16.12 38.03 13.24
N SER A 214 16.78 36.88 13.43
CA SER A 214 17.29 36.05 12.33
C SER A 214 16.15 35.53 11.43
N LYS A 215 15.03 35.12 12.02
CA LYS A 215 13.82 34.69 11.29
C LYS A 215 13.19 35.84 10.52
N ALA A 216 13.10 37.03 11.11
CA ALA A 216 12.61 38.23 10.44
C ALA A 216 13.50 38.66 9.26
N ALA A 217 14.81 38.38 9.33
CA ALA A 217 15.75 38.55 8.22
C ALA A 217 15.64 37.44 7.13
N GLY A 218 14.73 36.48 7.26
CA GLY A 218 14.45 35.44 6.26
C GLY A 218 15.11 34.09 6.52
N ASN A 219 15.81 33.89 7.63
CA ASN A 219 16.39 32.60 7.97
C ASN A 219 15.30 31.62 8.45
N THR A 220 15.01 30.57 7.68
CA THR A 220 13.99 29.56 8.04
C THR A 220 14.54 28.43 8.92
N GLY A 221 15.86 28.29 9.00
CA GLY A 221 16.55 27.22 9.74
C GLY A 221 16.52 27.37 11.26
N VAL A 222 16.10 28.52 11.79
CA VAL A 222 16.05 28.80 13.24
C VAL A 222 14.76 28.32 13.92
N SER A 223 13.79 27.80 13.16
CA SER A 223 12.45 27.47 13.67
C SER A 223 12.45 26.38 14.75
N ASN A 224 13.32 25.37 14.63
CA ASN A 224 13.40 24.28 15.60
C ASN A 224 13.98 24.74 16.94
N GLU A 225 14.96 25.65 16.90
CA GLU A 225 15.57 26.21 18.10
C GLU A 225 14.60 27.14 18.84
N ILE A 226 13.85 27.95 18.09
CA ILE A 226 12.76 28.76 18.65
C ILE A 226 11.73 27.88 19.36
N LEU A 227 11.35 26.75 18.75
CA LEU A 227 10.40 25.81 19.36
C LEU A 227 10.98 25.22 20.65
N SER A 228 12.23 24.76 20.64
CA SER A 228 12.92 24.23 21.82
C SER A 228 12.93 25.21 23.00
N ILE A 229 13.24 26.49 22.76
CA ILE A 229 13.24 27.53 23.79
C ILE A 229 11.84 27.75 24.37
N PHE A 230 10.80 27.74 23.53
CA PHE A 230 9.42 27.83 24.01
C PHE A 230 9.02 26.63 24.88
N GLU A 231 9.53 25.44 24.59
CA GLU A 231 9.30 24.26 25.43
C GLU A 231 9.99 24.38 26.79
N GLU A 232 11.24 24.82 26.82
CA GLU A 232 11.98 25.04 28.08
C GLU A 232 11.36 26.14 28.96
N LEU A 233 10.98 27.28 28.38
CA LEU A 233 10.28 28.35 29.11
C LEU A 233 8.93 27.90 29.67
N ARG A 234 8.25 26.98 28.98
CA ARG A 234 7.00 26.37 29.44
C ARG A 234 7.25 25.40 30.59
N GLU A 235 8.27 24.54 30.48
CA GLU A 235 8.64 23.59 31.54
C GLU A 235 9.11 24.30 32.81
N ALA A 236 9.80 25.43 32.67
CA ALA A 236 10.16 26.31 33.78
C ALA A 236 8.94 27.06 34.39
N GLY A 237 7.75 26.94 33.79
CA GLY A 237 6.53 27.59 34.26
C GLY A 237 6.46 29.10 34.00
N LEU A 238 7.35 29.64 33.16
CA LEU A 238 7.46 31.08 32.89
C LEU A 238 6.44 31.56 31.85
N ILE A 239 6.00 30.66 30.96
CA ILE A 239 4.99 30.95 29.94
C ILE A 239 3.89 29.90 29.93
N LYS A 240 2.68 30.31 29.49
CA LYS A 240 1.52 29.42 29.35
C LYS A 240 1.16 29.28 27.88
N ARG A 241 0.75 28.07 27.49
CA ARG A 241 0.18 27.82 26.16
C ARG A 241 -1.15 28.57 26.06
N ILE A 242 -1.26 29.47 25.09
CA ILE A 242 -2.56 30.04 24.73
C ILE A 242 -3.30 28.97 23.93
N PRO A 243 -4.46 28.46 24.40
CA PRO A 243 -5.23 27.50 23.64
C PRO A 243 -5.83 28.21 22.42
N ASN A 244 -5.52 27.71 21.22
CA ASN A 244 -6.13 28.06 19.94
C ASN A 244 -5.86 29.48 19.40
N VAL A 245 -4.64 29.70 18.91
CA VAL A 245 -4.35 30.59 17.78
C VAL A 245 -3.63 29.79 16.71
#